data_AF-A0A223M9D4-F1
#
_entry.id   AF-A0A223M9D4-F1
#
_cell.length_a   1.000
_cell.length_b   1.000
_cell.length_c   1.000
_cell.angle_alpha   90.00
_cell.angle_beta   90.00
_cell.angle_gamma   90.00
#
_symmetry.space_group_name_H-M   'P 1'
#
loop_
_entity.id
_entity.type
_entity.pdbx_description
1 polymer ?
#
loop_
_entity_poly.entity_id
_entity_poly.type
_entity_poly.pdbx_seq_one_letter_code
_entity_poly.pdbx_strand_id
1 'polypeptide(L)'
;MGKNGPINVELELKRSEFEKMTAHLIDRTRKPIVDALKQAKIEASDLDEVLLVGGSTRMPAVQSMIEHTLNKKPNRSINPDEVVAIGAAIQGGF
;
A
#
# COMPACT_ATOMS: atom_id res chain seq x y z
N MET A 1 38.77 -21.33 13.92
CA MET A 1 38.32 -20.33 12.92
C MET A 1 38.23 -19.00 13.62
N GLY A 2 39.06 -18.03 13.22
CA GLY A 2 39.45 -16.86 14.02
C GLY A 2 38.39 -15.75 14.11
N LYS A 3 38.47 -14.94 15.17
CA LYS A 3 37.48 -13.94 15.58
C LYS A 3 37.41 -12.65 14.72
N ASN A 4 38.17 -12.51 13.62
CA ASN A 4 38.24 -11.27 12.82
C ASN A 4 38.42 -11.53 11.29
N GLY A 5 37.57 -12.38 10.69
CA GLY A 5 37.47 -12.52 9.23
C GLY A 5 36.18 -11.87 8.70
N PRO A 6 36.08 -11.57 7.39
CA PRO A 6 34.86 -11.02 6.82
C PRO A 6 33.67 -11.97 7.03
N ILE A 7 32.58 -11.44 7.57
CA ILE A 7 31.32 -12.17 7.78
C ILE A 7 30.43 -11.88 6.58
N ASN A 8 30.18 -12.91 5.77
CA ASN A 8 29.19 -12.86 4.70
C ASN A 8 27.89 -13.49 5.20
N VAL A 9 26.76 -12.83 4.95
CA VAL A 9 25.42 -13.33 5.29
C VAL A 9 24.67 -13.61 4.00
N GLU A 10 24.29 -14.87 3.81
CA GLU A 10 23.45 -15.32 2.71
C GLU A 10 22.15 -15.87 3.30
N LEU A 11 21.02 -15.27 2.93
CA LEU A 11 19.69 -15.61 3.44
C LEU A 11 18.69 -15.56 2.29
N GLU A 12 17.79 -16.54 2.25
CA GLU A 12 16.60 -16.51 1.41
C GLU A 12 15.44 -15.90 2.21
N LEU A 13 14.72 -14.95 1.61
CA LEU A 13 13.51 -14.39 2.20
C LEU A 13 12.33 -14.65 1.26
N LYS A 14 11.38 -15.46 1.72
CA LYS A 14 10.15 -15.73 0.98
C LYS A 14 9.16 -14.59 1.16
N ARG A 15 8.29 -14.39 0.16
CA ARG A 15 7.21 -13.40 0.23
C ARG A 15 6.34 -13.59 1.47
N SER A 16 5.97 -14.82 1.79
CA SER A 16 5.13 -15.14 2.96
C SER A 16 5.78 -14.73 4.29
N GLU A 17 7.10 -14.84 4.39
CA GLU A 17 7.86 -14.41 5.56
C GLU A 17 7.88 -12.89 5.66
N PHE A 18 8.16 -12.20 4.54
CA PHE A 18 8.10 -10.74 4.48
C PHE A 18 6.71 -10.19 4.82
N GLU A 19 5.65 -10.78 4.26
CA GLU A 19 4.26 -10.42 4.56
C GLU A 19 3.92 -10.66 6.03
N LYS A 20 4.38 -11.77 6.62
CA LYS A 20 4.22 -12.05 8.05
C LYS A 20 4.94 -11.02 8.92
N MET A 21 6.17 -10.64 8.56
CA MET A 21 6.96 -9.62 9.28
C MET A 21 6.30 -8.24 9.20
N THR A 22 5.61 -7.93 8.11
CA THR A 22 5.01 -6.61 7.85
C THR A 22 3.51 -6.53 8.10
N ALA A 23 2.84 -7.64 8.44
CA ALA A 23 1.39 -7.71 8.62
C ALA A 23 0.83 -6.61 9.54
N HIS A 24 1.50 -6.38 10.66
CA HIS A 24 1.11 -5.34 11.63
C HIS A 24 1.15 -3.91 11.05
N LEU A 25 2.04 -3.63 10.08
CA LEU A 25 2.08 -2.34 9.38
C LEU A 25 0.90 -2.18 8.44
N ILE A 26 0.53 -3.25 7.73
CA ILE A 26 -0.61 -3.27 6.81
C ILE A 26 -1.92 -3.12 7.61
N ASP A 27 -2.09 -3.85 8.71
CA ASP A 27 -3.32 -3.78 9.51
C ASP A 27 -3.54 -2.40 10.14
N ARG A 28 -2.47 -1.69 10.51
CA ARG A 28 -2.56 -0.30 10.99
C ARG A 28 -3.20 0.66 9.98
N THR A 29 -3.18 0.34 8.68
CA THR A 29 -3.77 1.18 7.63
C THR A 29 -5.28 1.00 7.48
N ARG A 30 -5.87 -0.09 8.00
CA ARG A 30 -7.34 -0.32 7.94
C ARG A 30 -8.11 0.73 8.72
N LYS A 31 -7.62 1.08 9.92
CA LYS A 31 -8.31 2.01 10.81
C LYS A 31 -8.50 3.40 10.17
N PRO A 32 -7.46 4.05 9.60
CA PRO A 32 -7.63 5.30 8.86
C PRO A 32 -8.66 5.23 7.73
N ILE A 33 -8.74 4.13 6.99
CA ILE A 33 -9.72 3.94 5.90
C ILE A 33 -11.14 3.98 6.46
N VAL A 34 -11.41 3.18 7.51
CA VAL A 34 -12.74 3.12 8.15
C VAL A 34 -13.11 4.45 8.81
N ASP A 35 -12.15 5.09 9.48
CA ASP A 35 -12.36 6.39 10.13
C ASP A 35 -12.70 7.47 9.08
N ALA A 36 -12.06 7.44 7.90
CA ALA A 36 -12.35 8.39 6.80
C ALA A 36 -13.76 8.20 6.22
N LEU A 37 -14.18 6.95 5.95
CA LEU A 37 -15.55 6.65 5.51
C LEU A 37 -16.58 7.16 6.53
N LYS A 38 -16.34 6.89 7.82
CA LYS A 38 -17.19 7.35 8.91
C LYS A 38 -17.28 8.88 8.98
N GLN A 39 -16.15 9.59 8.81
CA GLN A 39 -16.13 11.06 8.81
C GLN A 39 -16.88 11.64 7.60
N ALA A 40 -16.74 11.01 6.44
CA ALA A 40 -17.47 11.37 5.22
C ALA A 40 -18.96 10.96 5.27
N LYS A 41 -19.37 10.14 6.24
CA LYS A 41 -20.73 9.59 6.40
C LYS A 41 -21.20 8.81 5.16
N ILE A 42 -20.28 8.04 4.58
CA ILE A 42 -20.55 7.15 3.45
C ILE A 42 -20.12 5.73 3.78
N GLU A 43 -20.73 4.77 3.11
CA GLU A 43 -20.35 3.37 3.15
C GLU A 43 -19.35 3.05 2.03
N ALA A 44 -18.61 1.94 2.18
CA ALA A 44 -17.66 1.51 1.14
C ALA A 44 -18.33 1.25 -0.23
N SER A 45 -19.62 0.88 -0.23
CA SER A 45 -20.43 0.71 -1.43
C SER A 45 -20.68 2.00 -2.20
N ASP A 46 -20.59 3.14 -1.54
CA ASP A 46 -20.84 4.46 -2.14
C ASP A 46 -19.61 4.99 -2.88
N LEU A 47 -18.44 4.35 -2.73
CA LEU A 47 -17.26 4.68 -3.50
C LEU A 47 -17.46 4.29 -4.96
N ASP A 48 -17.18 5.18 -5.90
CA ASP A 48 -17.17 4.83 -7.32
C ASP A 48 -15.90 4.07 -7.69
N GLU A 49 -14.74 4.62 -7.32
CA GLU A 49 -13.42 4.09 -7.62
C GLU A 49 -12.49 4.07 -6.40
N VAL A 50 -11.51 3.16 -6.43
CA VAL A 50 -10.42 3.11 -5.45
C VAL A 50 -9.10 3.28 -6.21
N LEU A 51 -8.38 4.37 -5.92
CA LEU A 51 -7.10 4.67 -6.55
C LEU A 51 -5.96 4.35 -5.59
N LEU A 52 -4.92 3.67 -6.08
CA LEU A 52 -3.71 3.36 -5.31
C LEU A 52 -2.59 4.31 -5.71
N VAL A 53 -1.96 4.93 -4.71
CA VAL A 53 -0.87 5.89 -4.89
C VAL A 53 0.30 5.53 -3.96
N GLY A 54 1.52 5.61 -4.47
CA GLY A 54 2.76 5.27 -3.78
C GLY A 54 3.21 3.81 -3.98
N GLY A 55 4.53 3.60 -4.09
CA GLY A 55 5.11 2.31 -4.47
C GLY A 55 4.78 1.13 -3.54
N SER A 56 4.56 1.36 -2.25
CA SER A 56 4.17 0.30 -1.30
C SER A 56 2.81 -0.32 -1.61
N THR A 57 1.94 0.37 -2.37
CA THR A 57 0.65 -0.17 -2.81
C THR A 57 0.79 -1.25 -3.89
N ARG A 58 1.99 -1.47 -4.42
CA ARG A 58 2.32 -2.57 -5.34
C ARG A 58 2.41 -3.93 -4.61
N MET A 59 2.51 -3.94 -3.28
CA MET A 59 2.53 -5.18 -2.49
C MET A 59 1.18 -5.93 -2.62
N PRO A 60 1.18 -7.23 -2.98
CA PRO A 60 -0.05 -8.01 -3.08
C PRO A 60 -0.87 -8.00 -1.80
N ALA A 61 -0.24 -8.14 -0.63
CA ALA A 61 -0.91 -8.10 0.67
C ALA A 61 -1.66 -6.76 0.93
N VAL A 62 -1.13 -5.63 0.44
CA VAL A 62 -1.78 -4.32 0.57
C VAL A 62 -3.01 -4.26 -0.34
N GLN A 63 -2.90 -4.70 -1.59
CA GLN A 63 -4.03 -4.71 -2.53
C GLN A 63 -5.16 -5.61 -2.03
N SER A 64 -4.83 -6.83 -1.58
CA SER A 64 -5.81 -7.75 -1.00
C SER A 64 -6.47 -7.17 0.25
N MET A 65 -5.71 -6.48 1.11
CA MET A 65 -6.26 -5.83 2.29
C MET A 65 -7.30 -4.75 1.92
N ILE A 66 -6.99 -3.92 0.93
CA ILE A 66 -7.88 -2.86 0.44
C ILE A 66 -9.13 -3.47 -0.19
N GLU A 67 -8.98 -4.46 -1.06
CA GLU A 67 -10.09 -5.18 -1.69
C GLU A 67 -11.03 -5.80 -0.64
N HIS A 68 -10.48 -6.44 0.39
CA HIS A 68 -11.30 -6.99 1.48
C HIS A 68 -11.96 -5.91 2.34
N THR A 69 -11.29 -4.77 2.55
CA THR A 69 -11.81 -3.70 3.42
C THR A 69 -12.93 -2.91 2.74
N LEU A 70 -12.79 -2.66 1.43
CA LEU A 70 -13.71 -1.82 0.66
C LEU A 70 -14.67 -2.61 -0.22
N ASN A 71 -14.49 -3.93 -0.32
CA ASN A 71 -15.23 -4.82 -1.22
C ASN A 71 -15.25 -4.32 -2.68
N LYS A 72 -14.15 -3.70 -3.12
CA LYS A 72 -14.02 -3.07 -4.44
C LYS A 72 -12.59 -3.22 -4.95
N LYS A 73 -12.46 -3.55 -6.24
CA LYS A 73 -11.17 -3.68 -6.91
C LYS A 73 -10.55 -2.30 -7.15
N PRO A 74 -9.27 -2.10 -6.79
CA PRO A 74 -8.57 -0.87 -7.11
C PRO A 74 -8.38 -0.68 -8.61
N ASN A 75 -8.54 0.56 -9.05
CA ASN A 75 -8.24 0.97 -10.41
C ASN A 75 -6.71 1.02 -10.62
N ARG A 76 -6.26 0.49 -11.75
CA ARG A 76 -4.85 0.38 -12.15
C ARG A 76 -4.51 1.25 -13.38
N SER A 77 -5.39 2.18 -13.75
CA SER A 77 -5.19 3.07 -14.90
C SER A 77 -4.10 4.12 -14.69
N ILE A 78 -3.70 4.37 -13.43
CA ILE A 78 -2.70 5.37 -13.07
C ILE A 78 -1.37 4.74 -12.64
N ASN A 79 -0.26 5.41 -12.93
CA ASN A 79 1.05 5.05 -12.38
C ASN A 79 1.14 5.55 -10.92
N PRO A 80 1.21 4.67 -9.91
CA PRO A 80 1.19 5.07 -8.51
C PRO A 80 2.43 5.88 -8.09
N ASP A 81 3.54 5.79 -8.84
CA ASP A 81 4.80 6.43 -8.48
C ASP A 81 4.91 7.87 -9.00
N GLU A 82 4.14 8.23 -10.03
CA GLU A 82 4.27 9.51 -10.75
C GLU A 82 3.01 10.38 -10.66
N VAL A 83 1.85 9.78 -10.35
CA VAL A 83 0.54 10.47 -10.38
C VAL A 83 0.49 11.73 -9.52
N VAL A 84 1.21 11.74 -8.39
CA VAL A 84 1.28 12.91 -7.50
C VAL A 84 2.02 14.06 -8.17
N ALA A 85 3.15 13.79 -8.82
CA ALA A 85 3.95 14.82 -9.50
C ALA A 85 3.19 15.40 -10.71
N ILE A 86 2.48 14.55 -11.46
CA ILE A 86 1.63 14.97 -12.57
C ILE A 86 0.51 15.89 -12.05
N GLY A 87 -0.19 15.49 -10.98
CA GLY A 87 -1.23 16.32 -10.38
C GLY A 87 -0.72 17.68 -9.91
N ALA A 88 0.48 17.73 -9.31
CA ALA A 88 1.12 18.98 -8.91
C ALA A 88 1.48 19.88 -10.10
N ALA A 89 1.99 19.30 -11.20
CA ALA A 89 2.31 20.05 -12.42
C ALA A 89 1.05 20.64 -13.08
N ILE A 90 -0.05 19.90 -13.09
CA ILE A 90 -1.35 20.41 -13.58
C ILE A 90 -1.82 21.57 -12.71
N GLN A 91 -1.74 21.45 -11.37
CA GLN A 91 -2.16 22.50 -10.46
C GLN A 91 -1.34 23.80 -10.62
N GLY A 92 -0.04 23.69 -10.89
CA GLY A 92 0.85 24.85 -11.09
C GLY A 92 0.83 25.44 -12.50
N GLY A 93 0.17 24.77 -13.45
CA GLY A 93 -0.07 25.31 -14.80
C GLY A 93 -1.24 26.30 -14.88
N PHE A 94 -2.03 26.40 -13.80
CA PHE A 94 -3.04 27.43 -13.57
C PHE A 94 -2.44 28.58 -12.74
#